data_AF-A0A930UGV7-F1
#
_entry.id   AF-A0A930UGV7-F1
#
_cell.length_a   1.000
_cell.length_b   1.000
_cell.length_c   1.000
_cell.angle_alpha   90.00
_cell.angle_beta   90.00
_cell.angle_gamma   90.00
#
_symmetry.space_group_name_H-M   'P 1'
#
loop_
_entity.id
_entity.type
_entity.pdbx_description
1 polymer ?
#
loop_
_entity_poly.entity_id
_entity_poly.type
_entity_poly.pdbx_seq_one_letter_code
_entity_poly.pdbx_strand_id
1 'polypeptide(L)'
;MSREIFTLAHELGHYLLNREDVDRHGFEKEIRSEEGWCNEFAFHFVLGKDGIKRLDQITGAKKTGMFEEILKFAKDRHVSLRAISRHLSAKGGAKASISREVDQAIRNGLAFKPNSISRSGRIISPLETDIFLDAWDEGLVGEVELDDRFGDAWVTANIYQGGWENPAFNA
;
A
#
# COMPACT_ATOMS: atom_id res chain seq x y z
N MET A 1 -2.23 -14.16 0.60
CA MET A 1 -3.01 -13.47 1.64
C MET A 1 -4.34 -13.18 1.01
N SER A 2 -5.45 -13.25 1.73
CA SER A 2 -6.56 -12.40 1.26
C SER A 2 -6.02 -10.97 1.35
N ARG A 3 -6.10 -10.23 0.24
CA ARG A 3 -5.61 -8.85 0.18
C ARG A 3 -6.26 -8.00 1.28
N GLU A 4 -7.47 -8.40 1.68
CA GLU A 4 -8.30 -7.78 2.72
C GLU A 4 -7.61 -7.72 4.08
N ILE A 5 -6.98 -8.78 4.60
CA ILE A 5 -6.32 -8.71 5.93
C ILE A 5 -5.16 -7.71 5.91
N PHE A 6 -4.40 -7.68 4.82
CA PHE A 6 -3.31 -6.69 4.68
C PHE A 6 -3.86 -5.28 4.60
N THR A 7 -4.92 -5.08 3.80
CA THR A 7 -5.60 -3.79 3.69
C THR A 7 -6.15 -3.35 5.03
N LEU A 8 -6.87 -4.19 5.77
CA LEU A 8 -7.42 -3.84 7.08
C LEU A 8 -6.32 -3.46 8.08
N ALA A 9 -5.20 -4.18 8.07
CA ALA A 9 -4.05 -3.83 8.90
C ALA A 9 -3.42 -2.49 8.45
N HIS A 10 -3.43 -2.19 7.16
CA HIS A 10 -2.94 -0.92 6.63
C HIS A 10 -3.85 0.25 7.07
N GLU A 11 -5.17 0.11 6.95
CA GLU A 11 -6.14 1.09 7.46
C GLU A 11 -6.06 1.29 8.97
N LEU A 12 -5.82 0.22 9.72
CA LEU A 12 -5.56 0.33 11.16
C LEU A 12 -4.29 1.15 11.43
N GLY A 13 -3.25 1.01 10.59
CA GLY A 13 -2.06 1.84 10.68
C GLY A 13 -2.39 3.32 10.51
N HIS A 14 -3.20 3.64 9.49
CA HIS A 14 -3.71 4.99 9.26
C HIS A 14 -4.49 5.54 10.46
N TYR A 15 -5.42 4.75 11.00
CA TYR A 15 -6.16 5.11 12.21
C TYR A 15 -5.25 5.40 13.41
N LEU A 16 -4.17 4.63 13.59
CA LEU A 16 -3.23 4.83 14.69
C LEU A 16 -2.37 6.09 14.54
N LEU A 17 -2.15 6.56 13.31
CA LEU A 17 -1.35 7.76 13.06
C LEU A 17 -2.14 9.05 13.32
N ASN A 18 -3.48 9.00 13.25
CA ASN A 18 -4.43 10.08 13.59
C ASN A 18 -3.90 11.49 13.31
N ARG A 19 -3.61 11.79 12.04
CA ARG A 19 -3.14 13.10 11.62
C ARG A 19 -4.34 13.95 11.21
N GLU A 20 -4.55 15.04 11.94
CA GLU A 20 -5.63 16.01 11.71
C GLU A 20 -5.17 17.26 10.92
N ASP A 21 -3.87 17.45 10.68
CA ASP A 21 -3.33 18.67 10.05
C ASP A 21 -2.63 18.37 8.72
N VAL A 22 -3.13 18.97 7.65
CA VAL A 22 -2.61 18.87 6.28
C VAL A 22 -1.80 20.14 5.98
N ASP A 23 -0.47 20.12 6.20
CA ASP A 23 0.35 21.32 5.95
C ASP A 23 0.68 21.51 4.45
N ARG A 24 0.43 22.71 3.94
CA ARG A 24 0.55 23.11 2.53
C ARG A 24 1.94 22.92 1.93
N HIS A 25 2.99 22.87 2.75
CA HIS A 25 4.38 22.79 2.28
C HIS A 25 4.94 21.35 2.31
N GLY A 26 4.16 20.36 2.74
CA GLY A 26 4.65 18.99 3.00
C GLY A 26 3.76 17.85 2.50
N PHE A 27 2.53 18.13 2.08
CA PHE A 27 1.47 17.15 1.79
C PHE A 27 1.92 15.85 1.10
N GLU A 28 2.53 15.93 -0.08
CA GLU A 28 2.94 14.71 -0.82
C GLU A 28 3.99 13.88 -0.08
N LYS A 29 4.93 14.55 0.60
CA LYS A 29 6.02 13.87 1.32
C LYS A 29 5.47 13.20 2.57
N GLU A 30 4.53 13.84 3.24
CA GLU A 30 3.83 13.30 4.40
C GLU A 30 3.03 12.05 4.02
N ILE A 31 2.19 12.13 2.98
CA ILE A 31 1.47 10.97 2.45
C ILE A 31 2.43 9.82 2.13
N ARG A 32 3.51 10.07 1.39
CA ARG A 32 4.47 9.01 1.04
C ARG A 32 5.12 8.38 2.26
N SER A 33 5.36 9.17 3.31
CA SER A 33 5.95 8.68 4.56
C SER A 33 4.97 7.86 5.37
N GLU A 34 3.70 8.28 5.45
CA GLU A 34 2.61 7.58 6.13
C GLU A 34 2.29 6.28 5.44
N GLU A 35 2.10 6.31 4.12
CA GLU A 35 1.94 5.12 3.29
C GLU A 35 3.10 4.13 3.50
N GLY A 36 4.33 4.64 3.56
CA GLY A 36 5.51 3.83 3.88
C GLY A 36 5.37 3.14 5.24
N TRP A 37 4.99 3.91 6.27
CA TRP A 37 4.80 3.42 7.63
C TRP A 37 3.64 2.42 7.74
N CYS A 38 2.46 2.73 7.20
CA CYS A 38 1.28 1.85 7.24
C CYS A 38 1.52 0.54 6.51
N ASN A 39 2.26 0.56 5.39
CA ASN A 39 2.68 -0.65 4.70
C ASN A 39 3.62 -1.52 5.55
N GLU A 40 4.59 -0.91 6.23
CA GLU A 40 5.53 -1.63 7.10
C GLU A 40 4.82 -2.16 8.36
N PHE A 41 3.93 -1.35 8.97
CA PHE A 41 3.06 -1.73 10.05
C PHE A 41 2.23 -2.97 9.68
N ALA A 42 1.49 -2.92 8.56
CA ALA A 42 0.67 -4.03 8.10
C ALA A 42 1.50 -5.30 7.86
N PHE A 43 2.70 -5.15 7.29
CA PHE A 43 3.61 -6.27 7.06
C PHE A 43 4.04 -6.94 8.38
N HIS A 44 4.44 -6.14 9.37
CA HIS A 44 4.83 -6.61 10.70
C HIS A 44 3.64 -7.20 11.47
N PHE A 45 2.48 -6.56 11.39
CA PHE A 45 1.25 -6.97 12.05
C PHE A 45 0.82 -8.36 11.58
N VAL A 46 0.82 -8.60 10.27
CA VAL A 46 0.35 -9.89 9.73
C VAL A 46 1.38 -11.00 9.90
N LEU A 47 2.68 -10.73 9.78
CA LEU A 47 3.70 -11.77 9.93
C LEU A 47 3.98 -12.12 11.40
N GLY A 48 3.77 -11.16 12.30
CA GLY A 48 4.14 -11.25 13.71
C GLY A 48 5.65 -11.39 13.91
N LYS A 49 6.07 -11.39 15.19
CA LYS A 49 7.50 -11.44 15.57
C LYS A 49 8.21 -12.66 14.98
N ASP A 50 7.58 -13.83 15.04
CA ASP A 50 8.18 -15.08 14.55
C ASP A 50 8.29 -15.14 13.02
N GLY A 51 7.32 -14.56 12.31
CA GLY A 51 7.37 -14.47 10.84
C GLY A 51 8.51 -13.57 10.38
N ILE A 52 8.66 -12.41 11.02
CA ILE A 52 9.76 -11.47 10.73
C ILE A 52 11.10 -12.12 11.06
N LYS A 53 11.25 -12.77 12.21
CA LYS A 53 12.48 -13.46 12.59
C LYS A 53 12.86 -14.55 11.59
N ARG A 54 11.89 -15.36 11.14
CA ARG A 54 12.11 -16.39 10.11
C ARG A 54 12.53 -15.77 8.77
N LEU A 55 11.87 -14.69 8.35
CA LEU A 55 12.24 -13.99 7.12
C LEU A 55 13.65 -13.39 7.20
N ASP A 56 14.02 -12.81 8.34
CA ASP A 56 15.36 -12.27 8.58
C ASP A 56 16.42 -13.38 8.61
N GLN A 57 16.10 -14.59 9.08
CA GLN A 57 17.00 -15.75 8.99
C GLN A 57 17.21 -16.21 7.54
N ILE A 58 16.13 -16.26 6.75
CA ILE A 58 16.21 -16.59 5.32
C ILE A 58 17.05 -15.55 4.58
N THR A 59 16.88 -14.27 4.90
CA THR A 59 17.48 -13.12 4.20
C THR A 59 18.74 -12.56 4.86
N GLY A 60 19.29 -13.25 5.86
CA GLY A 60 20.43 -12.78 6.66
C GLY A 60 21.74 -12.67 5.87
N ALA A 61 21.96 -13.57 4.91
CA ALA A 61 23.09 -13.53 3.98
C ALA A 61 22.71 -14.20 2.66
N LYS A 62 23.19 -13.68 1.52
CA LYS A 62 22.93 -14.25 0.20
C LYS A 62 23.50 -15.66 0.11
N LYS A 63 22.65 -16.63 -0.21
CA LYS A 63 22.98 -18.05 -0.33
C LYS A 63 22.22 -18.70 -1.49
N THR A 64 22.79 -19.77 -2.04
CA THR A 64 22.11 -20.60 -3.04
C THR A 64 20.78 -21.13 -2.49
N GLY A 65 19.72 -21.11 -3.29
CA GLY A 65 18.39 -21.58 -2.87
C GLY A 65 17.57 -20.57 -2.05
N MET A 66 18.09 -19.36 -1.80
CA MET A 66 17.38 -18.34 -1.00
C MET A 66 16.03 -17.97 -1.61
N PHE A 67 15.95 -17.83 -2.92
CA PHE A 67 14.71 -17.42 -3.57
C PHE A 67 13.60 -18.46 -3.39
N GLU A 68 13.95 -19.75 -3.49
CA GLU A 68 13.06 -20.87 -3.23
C GLU A 68 12.59 -20.91 -1.77
N GLU A 69 13.47 -20.60 -0.81
CA GLU A 69 13.10 -20.44 0.60
C GLU A 69 12.13 -19.26 0.80
N ILE A 70 12.36 -18.12 0.12
CA ILE A 70 11.45 -16.95 0.15
C ILE A 70 10.09 -17.31 -0.47
N LEU A 71 10.06 -18.04 -1.58
CA LEU A 71 8.84 -18.51 -2.22
C LEU A 71 8.05 -19.43 -1.29
N LYS A 72 8.72 -20.39 -0.65
CA LYS A 72 8.11 -21.29 0.33
C LYS A 72 7.57 -20.50 1.52
N PHE A 73 8.35 -19.57 2.06
CA PHE A 73 7.91 -18.70 3.14
C PHE A 73 6.68 -17.87 2.76
N ALA A 74 6.69 -17.27 1.57
CA ALA A 74 5.58 -16.47 1.06
C ALA A 74 4.29 -17.30 0.94
N LYS A 75 4.40 -18.56 0.49
CA LYS A 75 3.29 -19.50 0.44
C LYS A 75 2.81 -19.89 1.84
N ASP A 76 3.72 -20.30 2.73
CA ASP A 76 3.43 -20.74 4.10
C ASP A 76 2.74 -19.65 4.93
N ARG A 77 3.20 -18.40 4.79
CA ARG A 77 2.67 -17.25 5.52
C ARG A 77 1.59 -16.51 4.75
N HIS A 78 1.20 -17.03 3.59
CA HIS A 78 0.27 -16.39 2.68
C HIS A 78 0.60 -14.92 2.44
N VAL A 79 1.86 -14.51 2.28
CA VAL A 79 2.22 -13.11 1.99
C VAL A 79 2.67 -12.98 0.54
N SER A 80 2.40 -11.83 -0.10
CA SER A 80 2.82 -11.61 -1.49
C SER A 80 4.34 -11.37 -1.58
N LEU A 81 4.97 -11.82 -2.67
CA LEU A 81 6.38 -11.52 -2.93
C LEU A 81 6.64 -10.02 -3.06
N ARG A 82 5.67 -9.24 -3.55
CA ARG A 82 5.78 -7.77 -3.62
C ARG A 82 5.87 -7.14 -2.23
N ALA A 83 5.08 -7.62 -1.28
CA ALA A 83 5.14 -7.15 0.11
C ALA A 83 6.49 -7.48 0.76
N ILE A 84 6.99 -8.72 0.55
CA ILE A 84 8.34 -9.10 0.99
C ILE A 84 9.40 -8.20 0.35
N SER A 85 9.35 -7.98 -0.96
CA SER A 85 10.31 -7.14 -1.67
C SER A 85 10.33 -5.71 -1.14
N ARG A 86 9.15 -5.10 -0.93
CA ARG A 86 9.03 -3.74 -0.37
C ARG A 86 9.66 -3.65 1.02
N HIS A 87 9.38 -4.60 1.90
CA HIS A 87 9.99 -4.68 3.23
C HIS A 87 11.52 -4.80 3.17
N LEU A 88 12.03 -5.68 2.30
CA LEU A 88 13.48 -5.88 2.14
C LEU A 88 14.17 -4.63 1.55
N SER A 89 13.51 -3.93 0.62
CA SER A 89 13.99 -2.69 0.02
C SER A 89 14.11 -1.58 1.08
N ALA A 90 13.10 -1.44 1.94
CA ALA A 90 13.08 -0.45 3.02
C ALA A 90 14.22 -0.64 4.04
N LYS A 91 14.66 -1.89 4.29
CA LYS A 91 15.79 -2.19 5.19
C LYS A 91 17.17 -1.83 4.60
N GLY A 92 17.29 -1.60 3.30
CA GLY A 92 18.53 -1.18 2.65
C GLY A 92 19.64 -2.24 2.61
N GLY A 93 20.85 -1.82 2.22
CA GLY A 93 22.07 -2.65 2.24
C GLY A 93 21.96 -3.97 1.47
N ALA A 94 22.40 -5.07 2.10
CA ALA A 94 22.34 -6.41 1.51
C ALA A 94 20.90 -6.86 1.21
N LYS A 95 19.91 -6.43 2.01
CA LYS A 95 18.49 -6.77 1.81
C LYS A 95 17.90 -6.10 0.57
N ALA A 96 18.36 -4.90 0.23
CA ALA A 96 17.96 -4.24 -1.02
C ALA A 96 18.46 -4.98 -2.27
N SER A 97 19.59 -5.70 -2.19
CA SER A 97 20.03 -6.58 -3.30
C SER A 97 19.10 -7.77 -3.48
N ILE A 98 18.70 -8.40 -2.37
CA ILE A 98 17.76 -9.52 -2.39
C ILE A 98 16.39 -9.07 -2.92
N SER A 99 15.91 -7.90 -2.50
CA SER A 99 14.68 -7.29 -3.04
C SER A 99 14.73 -7.13 -4.56
N ARG A 100 15.83 -6.62 -5.13
CA ARG A 100 15.98 -6.48 -6.59
C ARG A 100 15.90 -7.82 -7.34
N GLU A 101 16.43 -8.90 -6.76
CA GLU A 101 16.35 -10.24 -7.32
C GLU A 101 14.92 -10.79 -7.27
N VAL A 102 14.23 -10.59 -6.13
CA VAL A 102 12.81 -10.94 -5.98
C VAL A 102 11.97 -10.17 -7.00
N ASP A 103 12.19 -8.88 -7.17
CA ASP A 103 11.49 -8.06 -8.15
C ASP A 103 11.73 -8.53 -9.59
N GLN A 104 12.96 -8.93 -9.92
CA GLN A 104 13.27 -9.49 -11.23
C GLN A 104 12.52 -10.80 -11.46
N ALA A 105 12.45 -11.68 -10.46
CA ALA A 105 11.70 -12.93 -10.56
C ALA A 105 10.19 -12.68 -10.71
N ILE A 106 9.63 -11.68 -10.01
CA ILE A 106 8.24 -11.24 -10.18
C ILE A 106 8.01 -10.78 -11.63
N ARG A 107 8.88 -9.92 -12.17
CA ARG A 107 8.81 -9.45 -13.57
C ARG A 107 8.89 -10.60 -14.58
N ASN A 108 9.69 -11.62 -14.29
CA ASN A 108 9.84 -12.81 -15.11
C ASN A 108 8.65 -13.80 -15.00
N GLY A 109 7.60 -13.46 -14.24
CA GLY A 109 6.39 -14.27 -14.15
C GLY A 109 6.45 -15.45 -13.17
N LEU A 110 7.49 -15.53 -12.33
CA LEU A 110 7.61 -16.51 -11.25
C LEU A 110 6.77 -16.15 -10.01
N ALA A 111 6.16 -14.96 -10.00
CA ALA A 111 5.16 -14.63 -9.01
C ALA A 111 3.95 -15.57 -9.17
N PHE A 112 3.45 -16.10 -8.04
CA PHE A 112 2.15 -16.77 -7.98
C PHE A 112 1.15 -15.87 -8.71
N LYS A 113 0.69 -16.27 -9.91
CA LYS A 113 -0.47 -15.63 -10.52
C LYS A 113 -1.59 -15.94 -9.53
N PRO A 114 -2.15 -14.94 -8.81
CA PRO A 114 -3.39 -15.22 -8.12
C PRO A 114 -4.32 -15.77 -9.20
N ASN A 115 -4.94 -16.93 -8.96
CA ASN A 115 -6.14 -17.33 -9.70
C ASN A 115 -6.96 -16.06 -9.89
N SER A 116 -7.54 -15.87 -11.08
CA SER A 116 -8.33 -14.73 -11.53
C SER A 116 -9.52 -14.43 -10.62
N ILE A 117 -9.25 -14.12 -9.36
CA ILE A 117 -10.09 -13.37 -8.46
C ILE A 117 -10.11 -12.02 -9.14
N SER A 118 -11.30 -11.67 -9.60
CA SER A 118 -11.69 -10.34 -10.04
C SER A 118 -10.83 -9.30 -9.33
N ARG A 119 -10.38 -8.27 -10.05
CA ARG A 119 -9.93 -7.04 -9.42
C ARG A 119 -11.13 -6.50 -8.63
N SER A 120 -11.44 -7.09 -7.46
CA SER A 120 -12.24 -6.40 -6.48
C SER A 120 -11.47 -5.10 -6.30
N GLY A 121 -12.17 -4.00 -6.57
CA GLY A 121 -11.56 -2.67 -6.64
C GLY A 121 -10.58 -2.50 -5.50
N ARG A 122 -9.49 -1.77 -5.77
CA ARG A 122 -8.62 -1.29 -4.70
C ARG A 122 -9.55 -0.82 -3.58
N ILE A 123 -9.47 -1.42 -2.40
CA ILE A 123 -10.21 -0.90 -1.26
C ILE A 123 -9.62 0.49 -1.06
N ILE A 124 -10.44 1.50 -1.32
CA ILE A 124 -10.05 2.89 -1.13
C ILE A 124 -10.13 3.14 0.37
N SER A 125 -9.04 3.63 0.93
CA SER A 125 -8.99 4.01 2.33
C SER A 125 -9.96 5.17 2.56
N PRO A 126 -10.91 5.07 3.51
CA PRO A 126 -11.73 6.21 3.90
C PRO A 126 -10.88 7.39 4.37
N LEU A 127 -9.78 7.14 5.10
CA LEU A 127 -8.88 8.21 5.53
C LEU A 127 -8.10 8.83 4.36
N GLU A 128 -7.60 8.02 3.42
CA GLU A 128 -6.97 8.57 2.20
C GLU A 128 -7.99 9.43 1.44
N THR A 129 -9.27 9.06 1.45
CA THR A 129 -10.33 9.88 0.84
C THR A 129 -10.49 11.20 1.58
N ASP A 130 -10.65 11.16 2.90
CA ASP A 130 -10.83 12.36 3.74
C ASP A 130 -9.64 13.33 3.60
N ILE A 131 -8.40 12.82 3.66
CA ILE A 131 -7.18 13.64 3.50
C ILE A 131 -7.13 14.34 2.13
N PHE A 132 -7.54 13.65 1.07
CA PHE A 132 -7.55 14.23 -0.27
C PHE A 132 -8.74 15.18 -0.51
N LEU A 133 -9.86 14.99 0.19
CA LEU A 133 -10.96 15.95 0.21
C LEU A 133 -10.57 17.23 0.94
N ASP A 134 -9.95 17.12 2.12
CA ASP A 134 -9.44 18.29 2.86
C ASP A 134 -8.40 19.06 2.02
N ALA A 135 -7.51 18.33 1.35
CA ALA A 135 -6.52 18.93 0.45
C ALA A 135 -7.14 19.60 -0.78
N TRP A 136 -8.25 19.07 -1.30
CA TRP A 136 -9.01 19.68 -2.39
C TRP A 136 -9.67 20.99 -1.95
N ASP A 137 -10.32 20.99 -0.79
CA ASP A 137 -10.95 22.17 -0.19
C ASP A 137 -9.93 23.28 0.12
N GLU A 138 -8.71 22.89 0.49
CA GLU A 138 -7.58 23.82 0.67
C GLU A 138 -6.91 24.29 -0.63
N GLY A 139 -7.31 23.74 -1.78
CA GLY A 139 -6.74 24.05 -3.10
C GLY A 139 -5.33 23.49 -3.31
N LEU A 140 -4.97 22.41 -2.60
CA LEU A 140 -3.66 21.76 -2.68
C LEU A 140 -3.58 20.69 -3.76
N VAL A 141 -4.72 20.12 -4.18
CA VAL A 141 -4.81 19.12 -5.24
C VAL A 141 -5.88 19.49 -6.27
N GLY A 142 -5.74 18.96 -7.49
CA GLY A 142 -6.64 19.17 -8.62
C GLY A 142 -7.69 18.05 -8.84
N GLU A 143 -8.75 18.32 -9.60
CA GLU A 143 -9.81 17.34 -9.93
C GLU A 143 -9.22 16.16 -10.71
N VAL A 144 -8.30 16.45 -11.63
CA VAL A 144 -7.55 15.45 -12.41
C VAL A 144 -6.71 14.55 -11.50
N GLU A 145 -6.13 15.09 -10.43
CA GLU A 145 -5.31 14.30 -9.48
C GLU A 145 -6.19 13.38 -8.63
N LEU A 146 -7.40 13.83 -8.26
CA LEU A 146 -8.38 13.02 -7.55
C LEU A 146 -8.94 11.91 -8.43
N ASP A 147 -9.26 12.21 -9.69
CA ASP A 147 -9.72 11.24 -10.69
C ASP A 147 -8.65 10.18 -10.98
N ASP A 148 -7.39 10.57 -11.15
CA ASP A 148 -6.29 9.60 -11.33
C ASP A 148 -6.10 8.71 -10.08
N ARG A 149 -6.40 9.24 -8.89
CA ARG A 149 -6.16 8.54 -7.62
C ARG A 149 -7.29 7.60 -7.23
N PHE A 150 -8.54 8.03 -7.38
CA PHE A 150 -9.73 7.35 -6.88
C PHE A 150 -10.69 6.89 -8.01
N GLY A 151 -10.54 7.40 -9.23
CA GLY A 151 -11.41 7.08 -10.37
C GLY A 151 -12.89 7.34 -10.07
N ASP A 152 -13.78 6.48 -10.59
CA ASP A 152 -15.24 6.57 -10.40
C ASP A 152 -15.71 6.67 -8.93
N ALA A 153 -14.86 6.28 -7.97
CA ALA A 153 -15.17 6.39 -6.55
C ALA A 153 -15.18 7.84 -6.04
N TRP A 154 -14.39 8.74 -6.65
CA TRP A 154 -14.41 10.18 -6.35
C TRP A 154 -15.77 10.81 -6.71
N VAL A 155 -16.27 10.50 -7.91
CA VAL A 155 -17.59 10.95 -8.37
C VAL A 155 -18.69 10.49 -7.39
N THR A 156 -18.57 9.27 -6.86
CA THR A 156 -19.55 8.71 -5.92
C THR A 156 -19.47 9.38 -4.54
N ALA A 157 -18.27 9.73 -4.06
CA ALA A 157 -18.08 10.44 -2.79
C ALA A 157 -18.65 11.87 -2.82
N ASN A 158 -18.46 12.59 -3.94
CA ASN A 158 -18.98 13.96 -4.11
C ASN A 158 -20.50 14.04 -4.24
N ILE A 159 -21.17 12.99 -4.75
CA ILE A 159 -22.64 12.94 -4.81
C ILE A 159 -23.28 12.82 -3.42
N TYR A 160 -22.56 12.30 -2.41
CA TYR A 160 -23.10 12.10 -1.07
C TYR A 160 -22.81 13.24 -0.08
N GLN A 161 -21.83 14.11 -0.33
CA GLN A 161 -21.55 15.27 0.52
C GLN A 161 -22.07 16.60 -0.02
N GLY A 162 -22.30 16.73 -1.33
CA GLY A 162 -22.87 17.93 -1.96
C GLY A 162 -24.34 17.73 -2.35
N GLY A 163 -25.27 18.07 -1.46
CA GLY A 163 -26.64 18.37 -1.89
C GLY A 163 -26.60 19.42 -2.98
N TRP A 164 -27.19 19.10 -4.14
CA TRP A 164 -27.60 20.01 -5.23
C TRP A 164 -27.15 21.47 -5.08
N GLU A 165 -25.96 21.83 -5.57
CA GLU A 165 -25.61 23.18 -6.03
C GLU A 165 -24.16 23.20 -6.58
N ASN A 166 -23.95 22.63 -7.77
CA ASN A 166 -22.78 23.00 -8.59
C ASN A 166 -23.27 23.84 -9.78
N PRO A 167 -22.99 25.16 -9.82
CA PRO A 167 -23.40 26.01 -10.95
C PRO A 167 -22.68 25.69 -12.26
N ALA A 168 -21.62 24.87 -12.23
CA ALA A 168 -20.78 24.60 -13.41
C ALA A 168 -21.38 23.61 -14.43
N PHE A 169 -22.57 23.06 -14.17
CA PHE A 169 -23.25 22.13 -15.11
C PHE A 169 -24.47 22.72 -15.84
N ASN A 170 -24.76 24.01 -15.67
CA ASN A 170 -25.74 24.73 -16.50
C ASN A 170 -25.07 25.88 -17.25
N ALA A 171 -24.38 25.55 -18.35
CA ALA A 171 -24.08 26.47 -19.45
C ALA A 171 -24.03 25.68 -20.77
#